data_AF-A0A399MEN5-F1
#
_entry.id   AF-A0A399MEN5-F1
#
_cell.length_a   1.000
_cell.length_b   1.000
_cell.length_c   1.000
_cell.angle_alpha   90.00
_cell.angle_beta   90.00
_cell.angle_gamma   90.00
#
_symmetry.space_group_name_H-M   'P 1'
#
loop_
_entity.id
_entity.type
_entity.pdbx_description
1 polymer ?
#
loop_
_entity_poly.entity_id
_entity_poly.type
_entity_poly.pdbx_seq_one_letter_code
_entity_poly.pdbx_strand_id
1 'polypeptide(L)'
;MKTDTTLRITRRQYRQFAELAKVNGLGLTLDTFTNMGGIWGEYNCWAQPIIRDVSSESRLCDERIAIKLATSVNAGAFRGAHRPELDWAALDDNEVFPFIVSHEIGHHIDNFTYWDIALMPNLAARDECHKVINRVNEMLADRYAWEQVRPGEPLPLSEAGKRLQEVMAADLELLNRHMPRTRRSPKALPSGQYAYVPASMLRTDELAAFVGPLVCPAQIERTRNRHHVHRRDSRLRA
;
A
#
# COMPACT_ATOMS: atom_id res chain seq x y z
N MET A 1 -17.14 8.38 14.92
CA MET A 1 -17.74 7.33 15.78
C MET A 1 -16.92 6.05 15.61
N LYS A 2 -16.59 5.39 16.71
CA LYS A 2 -15.84 4.12 16.73
C LYS A 2 -16.80 2.96 16.96
N THR A 3 -16.64 1.91 16.19
CA THR A 3 -17.33 0.64 16.42
C THR A 3 -16.37 -0.53 16.26
N ASP A 4 -16.70 -1.70 16.80
CA ASP A 4 -15.95 -2.94 16.57
C ASP A 4 -16.47 -3.73 15.36
N THR A 5 -17.20 -3.07 14.47
CA THR A 5 -17.81 -3.71 13.30
C THR A 5 -16.80 -3.94 12.18
N THR A 6 -17.16 -4.83 11.26
CA THR A 6 -16.40 -5.01 10.01
C THR A 6 -16.76 -3.90 9.03
N LEU A 7 -15.82 -2.99 8.80
CA LEU A 7 -15.89 -1.95 7.80
C LEU A 7 -15.66 -2.58 6.42
N ARG A 8 -16.37 -2.08 5.40
CA ARG A 8 -16.23 -2.52 4.01
C ARG A 8 -15.96 -1.33 3.12
N ILE A 9 -15.01 -1.49 2.21
CA ILE A 9 -14.70 -0.43 1.25
C ILE A 9 -15.85 -0.29 0.25
N THR A 10 -16.27 0.94 0.02
CA THR A 10 -17.25 1.26 -1.02
C THR A 10 -16.57 1.55 -2.36
N ARG A 11 -17.32 1.42 -3.46
CA ARG A 11 -16.84 1.82 -4.80
C ARG A 11 -16.41 3.28 -4.86
N ARG A 12 -17.11 4.16 -4.14
CA ARG A 12 -16.77 5.59 -4.04
C ARG A 12 -15.42 5.78 -3.34
N GLN A 13 -15.22 5.14 -2.19
CA GLN A 13 -13.95 5.19 -1.46
C GLN A 13 -12.79 4.66 -2.31
N TYR A 14 -12.96 3.51 -2.96
CA TYR A 14 -11.94 2.99 -3.87
C TYR A 14 -11.52 4.00 -4.94
N ARG A 15 -12.48 4.63 -5.62
CA ARG A 15 -12.17 5.61 -6.68
C ARG A 15 -11.43 6.83 -6.13
N GLN A 16 -11.83 7.32 -4.95
CA GLN A 16 -11.13 8.42 -4.28
C GLN A 16 -9.69 8.03 -3.91
N PHE A 17 -9.49 6.85 -3.33
CA PHE A 17 -8.17 6.36 -2.94
C PHE A 17 -7.30 6.01 -4.15
N ALA A 18 -7.89 5.56 -5.26
CA ALA A 18 -7.17 5.30 -6.49
C ALA A 18 -6.59 6.60 -7.09
N GLU A 19 -7.34 7.71 -7.05
CA GLU A 19 -6.80 9.01 -7.46
C GLU A 19 -5.70 9.50 -6.50
N LEU A 20 -5.86 9.30 -5.19
CA LEU A 20 -4.82 9.62 -4.21
C LEU A 20 -3.53 8.82 -4.46
N ALA A 21 -3.64 7.53 -4.76
CA ALA A 21 -2.50 6.69 -5.12
C ALA A 21 -1.81 7.20 -6.40
N LYS A 22 -2.58 7.58 -7.43
CA LYS A 22 -2.04 8.12 -8.70
C LYS A 22 -1.26 9.41 -8.51
N VAL A 23 -1.72 10.32 -7.66
CA VAL A 23 -0.96 11.54 -7.30
C VAL A 23 0.43 11.19 -6.75
N ASN A 24 0.53 10.05 -6.06
CA ASN A 24 1.77 9.52 -5.51
C ASN A 24 2.49 8.52 -6.43
N GLY A 25 2.14 8.46 -7.72
CA GLY A 25 2.80 7.59 -8.70
C GLY A 25 2.46 6.10 -8.59
N LEU A 26 1.44 5.76 -7.81
CA LEU A 26 1.07 4.39 -7.46
C LEU A 26 -0.27 3.98 -8.10
N GLY A 27 -0.42 2.69 -8.39
CA GLY A 27 -1.73 2.07 -8.60
C GLY A 27 -2.38 1.66 -7.28
N LEU A 28 -3.71 1.49 -7.27
CA LEU A 28 -4.44 0.90 -6.14
C LEU A 28 -5.19 -0.37 -6.56
N THR A 29 -4.93 -1.45 -5.83
CA THR A 29 -5.56 -2.75 -6.01
C THR A 29 -6.35 -3.15 -4.77
N LEU A 30 -7.36 -4.01 -4.95
CA LEU A 30 -8.15 -4.59 -3.87
C LEU A 30 -7.96 -6.09 -3.82
N ASP A 31 -7.96 -6.64 -2.61
CA ASP A 31 -8.04 -8.08 -2.38
C ASP A 31 -8.80 -8.37 -1.06
N THR A 32 -9.11 -9.63 -0.80
CA THR A 32 -9.74 -10.01 0.47
C THR A 32 -8.69 -10.05 1.58
N PHE A 33 -9.11 -9.71 2.81
CA PHE A 33 -8.26 -9.82 4.01
C PHE A 33 -7.60 -11.22 4.14
N THR A 34 -8.35 -12.27 3.82
CA THR A 34 -7.85 -13.65 3.82
C THR A 34 -6.75 -13.87 2.79
N ASN A 35 -6.92 -13.39 1.55
CA ASN A 35 -5.90 -13.52 0.51
C ASN A 35 -4.65 -12.68 0.80
N MET A 36 -4.80 -11.61 1.59
CA MET A 36 -3.70 -10.78 2.06
C MET A 36 -2.99 -11.37 3.29
N GLY A 37 -3.37 -12.57 3.76
CA GLY A 37 -2.70 -13.20 4.90
C GLY A 37 -2.98 -12.52 6.24
N GLY A 38 -4.10 -11.81 6.36
CA GLY A 38 -4.52 -11.17 7.60
C GLY A 38 -3.99 -9.75 7.82
N ILE A 39 -3.44 -9.10 6.79
CA ILE A 39 -3.09 -7.67 6.81
C ILE A 39 -4.15 -6.85 6.07
N TRP A 40 -4.21 -5.54 6.35
CA TRP A 40 -5.22 -4.63 5.80
C TRP A 40 -4.73 -3.79 4.62
N GLY A 41 -3.42 -3.58 4.52
CA GLY A 41 -2.74 -2.88 3.44
C GLY A 41 -1.43 -3.59 3.11
N GLU A 42 -0.95 -3.40 1.89
CA GLU A 42 0.35 -3.92 1.46
C GLU A 42 0.96 -2.99 0.40
N TYR A 43 2.12 -2.44 0.71
CA TYR A 43 3.06 -1.87 -0.24
C TYR A 43 4.02 -2.95 -0.74
N ASN A 44 4.16 -3.03 -2.06
CA ASN A 44 5.13 -3.93 -2.69
C ASN A 44 5.94 -3.15 -3.73
N CYS A 45 7.27 -3.12 -3.61
CA CYS A 45 8.15 -2.40 -4.53
C CYS A 45 8.22 -2.99 -5.96
N TRP A 46 7.63 -4.16 -6.21
CA TRP A 46 7.60 -4.78 -7.53
C TRP A 46 6.53 -4.15 -8.43
N ALA A 47 6.95 -3.76 -9.64
CA ALA A 47 6.04 -3.22 -10.64
C ALA A 47 4.94 -4.23 -11.02
N GLN A 48 3.73 -3.71 -11.19
CA GLN A 48 2.53 -4.42 -11.63
C GLN A 48 2.08 -3.88 -12.99
N PRO A 49 1.43 -4.71 -13.83
CA PRO A 49 0.85 -4.25 -15.08
C PRO A 49 -0.31 -3.27 -14.83
N ILE A 50 -0.18 -2.07 -15.40
CA ILE A 50 -1.19 -1.00 -15.40
C ILE A 50 -1.75 -0.82 -16.80
N ILE A 51 -3.07 -0.87 -16.95
CA ILE A 51 -3.73 -0.58 -18.23
C ILE A 51 -3.96 0.93 -18.30
N ARG A 52 -3.49 1.58 -19.37
CA ARG A 52 -3.53 3.05 -19.48
C ARG A 52 -4.94 3.60 -19.52
N ASP A 53 -5.84 2.90 -20.19
CA ASP A 53 -7.26 3.22 -20.24
C ASP A 53 -8.08 1.93 -20.36
N VAL A 54 -8.86 1.62 -19.34
CA VAL A 54 -9.70 0.41 -19.32
C VAL A 54 -11.07 0.62 -19.96
N SER A 55 -11.42 1.85 -20.37
CA SER A 55 -12.67 2.14 -21.08
C SER A 55 -12.57 1.95 -22.59
N SER A 56 -11.36 1.90 -23.14
CA SER A 56 -11.12 1.59 -24.54
C SER A 56 -10.60 0.17 -24.76
N GLU A 57 -10.65 -0.30 -26.00
CA GLU A 57 -10.06 -1.58 -26.39
C GLU A 57 -8.52 -1.55 -26.48
N SER A 58 -7.91 -0.38 -26.27
CA SER A 58 -6.47 -0.14 -26.36
C SER A 58 -5.66 -1.16 -25.55
N ARG A 59 -4.59 -1.68 -26.13
CA ARG A 59 -3.69 -2.66 -25.47
C ARG A 59 -2.56 -2.00 -24.69
N LEU A 60 -2.55 -0.67 -24.60
CA LEU A 60 -1.46 0.05 -23.99
C LEU A 60 -1.40 -0.23 -22.48
N CYS A 61 -0.28 -0.81 -22.07
CA CYS A 61 0.05 -1.06 -20.69
C CYS A 61 1.31 -0.28 -20.28
N ASP A 62 1.46 -0.07 -18.99
CA ASP A 62 2.64 0.47 -18.34
C ASP A 62 2.97 -0.43 -17.14
N GLU A 63 4.11 -0.18 -16.51
CA GLU A 63 4.56 -0.88 -15.32
C GLU A 63 4.73 0.13 -14.18
N ARG A 64 3.96 -0.05 -13.11
CA ARG A 64 4.00 0.82 -11.93
C ARG A 64 3.90 0.01 -10.66
N ILE A 65 4.46 0.54 -9.59
CA ILE A 65 4.22 0.03 -8.25
C ILE A 65 2.74 0.24 -7.92
N ALA A 66 2.14 -0.72 -7.22
CA ALA A 66 0.77 -0.61 -6.74
C ALA A 66 0.71 -1.00 -5.27
N ILE A 67 -0.14 -0.30 -4.53
CA ILE A 67 -0.52 -0.68 -3.17
C ILE A 67 -1.78 -1.56 -3.24
N LYS A 68 -1.92 -2.44 -2.26
CA LYS A 68 -3.09 -3.32 -2.12
C LYS A 68 -3.82 -2.98 -0.85
N LEU A 69 -5.14 -2.97 -0.92
CA LEU A 69 -6.02 -2.65 0.19
C LEU A 69 -7.05 -3.76 0.38
N ALA A 70 -7.24 -4.18 1.62
CA ALA A 70 -8.24 -5.18 1.95
C ALA A 70 -9.66 -4.63 1.68
N THR A 71 -10.54 -5.45 1.12
CA THR A 71 -11.94 -5.07 0.87
C THR A 71 -12.76 -4.90 2.16
N SER A 72 -12.27 -5.42 3.27
CA SER A 72 -12.88 -5.31 4.59
C SER A 72 -11.86 -5.26 5.71
N VAL A 73 -12.18 -4.54 6.78
CA VAL A 73 -11.35 -4.38 7.98
C VAL A 73 -12.22 -4.62 9.21
N ASN A 74 -11.82 -5.52 10.10
CA ASN A 74 -12.40 -5.58 11.43
C ASN A 74 -11.83 -4.42 12.25
N ALA A 75 -12.66 -3.44 12.60
CA ALA A 75 -12.20 -2.20 13.19
C ALA A 75 -11.63 -2.39 14.61
N GLY A 76 -12.16 -3.32 15.40
CA GLY A 76 -11.63 -3.66 16.73
C GLY A 76 -10.24 -4.28 16.63
N ALA A 77 -10.06 -5.26 15.72
CA ALA A 77 -8.77 -5.90 15.48
C ALA A 77 -7.72 -4.92 14.94
N PHE A 78 -8.13 -4.01 14.06
CA PHE A 78 -7.27 -2.95 13.54
C PHE A 78 -6.80 -2.02 14.67
N ARG A 79 -7.72 -1.50 15.49
CA ARG A 79 -7.36 -0.61 16.61
C ARG A 79 -6.56 -1.28 17.71
N GLY A 80 -6.71 -2.60 17.87
CA GLY A 80 -5.94 -3.42 18.81
C GLY A 80 -4.58 -3.88 18.27
N ALA A 81 -4.22 -3.54 17.02
CA ALA A 81 -2.95 -3.95 16.44
C ALA A 81 -1.77 -3.37 17.22
N HIS A 82 -0.75 -4.21 17.46
CA HIS A 82 0.48 -3.73 18.08
C HIS A 82 1.30 -2.95 17.05
N ARG A 83 1.59 -1.70 17.35
CA ARG A 83 2.35 -0.79 16.49
C ARG A 83 3.61 -0.29 17.20
N PRO A 84 4.69 0.03 16.46
CA PRO A 84 5.94 0.48 17.06
C PRO A 84 5.81 1.74 17.93
N GLU A 85 4.94 2.66 17.54
CA GLU A 85 4.82 3.97 18.16
C GLU A 85 3.36 4.39 18.34
N LEU A 86 2.62 4.51 17.23
CA LEU A 86 1.30 5.13 17.17
C LEU A 86 0.20 4.25 17.78
N ASP A 87 -0.68 4.83 18.59
CA ASP A 87 -1.89 4.17 19.08
C ASP A 87 -3.03 4.27 18.07
N TRP A 88 -3.23 3.19 17.31
CA TRP A 88 -4.29 3.12 16.30
C TRP A 88 -5.70 3.18 16.91
N ALA A 89 -5.87 2.95 18.22
CA ALA A 89 -7.15 3.10 18.90
C ALA A 89 -7.69 4.54 18.85
N ALA A 90 -6.85 5.53 18.54
CA ALA A 90 -7.26 6.92 18.36
C ALA A 90 -8.20 7.15 17.15
N LEU A 91 -8.13 6.29 16.12
CA LEU A 91 -8.80 6.47 14.83
C LEU A 91 -10.31 6.14 14.88
N ASP A 92 -11.13 6.98 14.27
CA ASP A 92 -12.56 6.76 14.03
C ASP A 92 -12.82 5.83 12.83
N ASP A 93 -14.02 5.25 12.72
CA ASP A 93 -14.33 4.26 11.66
C ASP A 93 -14.13 4.83 10.24
N ASN A 94 -14.46 6.10 10.04
CA ASN A 94 -14.27 6.79 8.76
C ASN A 94 -12.80 7.09 8.44
N GLU A 95 -11.91 7.00 9.42
CA GLU A 95 -10.48 7.27 9.30
C GLU A 95 -9.66 6.01 8.99
N VAL A 96 -10.18 4.81 9.26
CA VAL A 96 -9.46 3.53 9.10
C VAL A 96 -8.95 3.32 7.67
N PHE A 97 -9.83 3.38 6.66
CA PHE A 97 -9.41 3.18 5.27
C PHE A 97 -8.47 4.29 4.75
N PRO A 98 -8.76 5.59 4.97
CA PRO A 98 -7.80 6.66 4.67
C PRO A 98 -6.44 6.46 5.32
N PHE A 99 -6.41 6.04 6.59
CA PHE A 99 -5.17 5.78 7.30
C PHE A 99 -4.37 4.66 6.64
N ILE A 100 -4.99 3.50 6.34
CA ILE A 100 -4.30 2.38 5.68
C ILE A 100 -3.74 2.81 4.31
N VAL A 101 -4.53 3.51 3.50
CA VAL A 101 -4.06 3.96 2.17
C VAL A 101 -2.87 4.90 2.30
N SER A 102 -2.96 5.89 3.19
CA SER A 102 -1.85 6.82 3.44
C SER A 102 -0.64 6.10 4.02
N HIS A 103 -0.83 5.09 4.87
CA HIS A 103 0.25 4.25 5.43
C HIS A 103 1.03 3.56 4.30
N GLU A 104 0.34 2.90 3.36
CA GLU A 104 1.00 2.25 2.23
C GLU A 104 1.68 3.25 1.28
N ILE A 105 1.11 4.45 1.11
CA ILE A 105 1.77 5.55 0.39
C ILE A 105 3.03 5.99 1.15
N GLY A 106 2.99 6.05 2.48
CA GLY A 106 4.12 6.36 3.34
C GLY A 106 5.33 5.46 3.10
N HIS A 107 5.08 4.15 2.91
CA HIS A 107 6.13 3.21 2.50
C HIS A 107 6.80 3.55 1.17
N HIS A 108 6.07 4.17 0.24
CA HIS A 108 6.62 4.57 -1.05
C HIS A 108 7.45 5.86 -0.98
N ILE A 109 7.01 6.85 -0.21
CA ILE A 109 7.50 8.24 -0.33
C ILE A 109 8.57 8.62 0.71
N ASP A 110 8.51 8.08 1.92
CA ASP A 110 9.32 8.57 3.05
C ASP A 110 9.99 7.43 3.82
N ASN A 111 10.45 6.41 3.10
CA ASN A 111 10.97 5.19 3.71
C ASN A 111 12.37 4.77 3.26
N PHE A 112 13.04 3.97 4.09
CA PHE A 112 14.33 3.41 3.74
C PHE A 112 14.16 2.22 2.80
N THR A 113 14.99 2.17 1.75
CA THR A 113 14.93 1.12 0.75
C THR A 113 15.76 -0.09 1.19
N TYR A 114 15.13 -1.26 1.24
CA TYR A 114 15.83 -2.53 1.57
C TYR A 114 16.97 -2.84 0.60
N TRP A 115 16.92 -2.35 -0.65
CA TRP A 115 18.03 -2.47 -1.61
C TRP A 115 19.27 -1.70 -1.18
N ASP A 116 19.12 -0.56 -0.52
CA ASP A 116 20.25 0.25 -0.07
C ASP A 116 21.00 -0.52 1.01
N ILE A 117 20.29 -1.18 1.94
CA ILE A 117 20.88 -2.12 2.91
C ILE A 117 21.54 -3.29 2.20
N ALA A 118 20.86 -3.96 1.27
CA ALA A 118 21.39 -5.14 0.60
C ALA A 118 22.71 -4.87 -0.14
N LEU A 119 22.88 -3.63 -0.62
CA LEU A 119 24.06 -3.18 -1.35
C LEU A 119 25.12 -2.49 -0.46
N MET A 120 24.91 -2.43 0.87
CA MET A 120 25.89 -1.82 1.78
C MET A 120 27.22 -2.61 1.78
N PRO A 121 28.36 -1.93 1.58
CA PRO A 121 29.67 -2.58 1.59
C PRO A 121 30.12 -2.98 3.01
N ASN A 122 29.74 -2.20 4.03
CA ASN A 122 30.06 -2.51 5.42
C ASN A 122 29.04 -3.51 5.98
N LEU A 123 29.44 -4.78 6.09
CA LEU A 123 28.58 -5.87 6.53
C LEU A 123 28.12 -5.73 7.99
N ALA A 124 28.95 -5.19 8.88
CA ALA A 124 28.56 -4.98 10.28
C ALA A 124 27.45 -3.92 10.39
N ALA A 125 27.64 -2.77 9.73
CA ALA A 125 26.63 -1.73 9.67
C ALA A 125 25.35 -2.20 8.96
N ARG A 126 25.49 -3.02 7.91
CA ARG A 126 24.36 -3.65 7.21
C ARG A 126 23.53 -4.49 8.15
N ASP A 127 24.16 -5.38 8.92
CA ASP A 127 23.47 -6.30 9.82
C ASP A 127 22.79 -5.55 10.98
N GLU A 128 23.36 -4.44 11.45
CA GLU A 128 22.72 -3.54 12.42
C GLU A 128 21.50 -2.83 11.81
N CYS A 129 21.65 -2.24 10.61
CA CYS A 129 20.55 -1.57 9.92
C CYS A 129 19.40 -2.53 9.61
N HIS A 130 19.71 -3.76 9.18
CA HIS A 130 18.72 -4.77 8.83
C HIS A 130 17.87 -5.20 10.03
N LYS A 131 18.40 -5.14 11.26
CA LYS A 131 17.64 -5.47 12.49
C LYS A 131 16.53 -4.46 12.79
N VAL A 132 16.69 -3.21 12.37
CA VAL A 132 15.82 -2.11 12.80
C VAL A 132 14.98 -1.52 11.68
N ILE A 133 15.38 -1.71 10.41
CA ILE A 133 14.72 -1.11 9.24
C ILE A 133 13.21 -1.33 9.23
N ASN A 134 12.73 -2.56 9.47
CA ASN A 134 11.30 -2.84 9.40
C ASN A 134 10.50 -1.98 10.39
N ARG A 135 10.93 -1.97 11.65
CA ARG A 135 10.26 -1.20 12.70
C ARG A 135 10.29 0.31 12.44
N VAL A 136 11.43 0.84 11.98
CA VAL A 136 11.54 2.26 11.63
C VAL A 136 10.64 2.58 10.43
N ASN A 137 10.60 1.68 9.44
CA ASN A 137 9.79 1.87 8.24
C ASN A 137 8.29 1.90 8.54
N GLU A 138 7.82 1.02 9.43
CA GLU A 138 6.43 1.01 9.93
C GLU A 138 6.09 2.28 10.72
N MET A 139 7.01 2.74 11.59
CA MET A 139 6.85 3.98 12.34
C MET A 139 6.74 5.20 11.40
N LEU A 140 7.59 5.30 10.39
CA LEU A 140 7.55 6.40 9.42
C LEU A 140 6.26 6.39 8.59
N ALA A 141 5.79 5.21 8.17
CA ALA A 141 4.53 5.06 7.47
C ALA A 141 3.32 5.46 8.35
N ASP A 142 3.33 5.09 9.64
CA ASP A 142 2.29 5.51 10.61
C ASP A 142 2.27 7.02 10.81
N ARG A 143 3.43 7.65 10.99
CA ARG A 143 3.55 9.12 11.13
C ARG A 143 3.04 9.84 9.89
N TYR A 144 3.40 9.36 8.71
CA TYR A 144 2.91 9.94 7.46
C TYR A 144 1.38 9.80 7.36
N ALA A 145 0.85 8.61 7.64
CA ALA A 145 -0.59 8.35 7.61
C ALA A 145 -1.36 9.26 8.59
N TRP A 146 -0.83 9.47 9.79
CA TRP A 146 -1.41 10.36 10.77
C TRP A 146 -1.50 11.80 10.27
N GLU A 147 -0.42 12.33 9.71
CA GLU A 147 -0.39 13.70 9.17
C GLU A 147 -1.41 13.89 8.03
N GLN A 148 -1.70 12.83 7.26
CA GLN A 148 -2.73 12.90 6.21
C GLN A 148 -4.17 12.85 6.75
N VAL A 149 -4.40 12.12 7.83
CA VAL A 149 -5.75 11.92 8.39
C VAL A 149 -6.11 13.01 9.39
N ARG A 150 -5.15 13.45 10.21
CA ARG A 150 -5.31 14.45 11.27
C ARG A 150 -4.17 15.49 11.24
N PRO A 151 -4.11 16.32 10.18
CA PRO A 151 -3.01 17.27 10.00
C PRO A 151 -2.88 18.23 11.18
N GLY A 152 -1.66 18.35 11.71
CA GLY A 152 -1.35 19.22 12.84
C GLY A 152 -1.81 18.71 14.22
N GLU A 153 -2.49 17.56 14.32
CA GLU A 153 -2.78 16.95 15.61
C GLU A 153 -1.55 16.22 16.17
N PRO A 154 -1.31 16.26 17.49
CA PRO A 154 -0.21 15.54 18.10
C PRO A 154 -0.37 14.03 17.88
N LEU A 155 0.75 13.35 17.64
CA LEU A 155 0.78 11.90 17.45
C LEU A 155 0.33 11.19 18.74
N PRO A 156 -0.75 10.38 18.72
CA PRO A 156 -1.17 9.62 19.89
C PRO A 156 -0.21 8.44 20.07
N LEU A 157 0.59 8.49 21.12
CA LEU A 157 1.56 7.44 21.41
C LEU A 157 0.92 6.32 22.22
N SER A 158 1.17 5.09 21.79
CA SER A 158 0.88 3.90 22.60
C SER A 158 1.80 3.84 23.83
N GLU A 159 1.44 3.06 24.84
CA GLU A 159 2.31 2.83 26.01
C GLU A 159 3.67 2.22 25.61
N ALA A 160 3.69 1.38 24.57
CA ALA A 160 4.94 0.87 24.00
C ALA A 160 5.73 2.00 23.31
N GLY A 161 5.05 2.82 22.50
CA GLY A 161 5.65 3.97 21.82
C GLY A 161 6.32 4.94 22.80
N LYS A 162 5.66 5.27 23.91
CA LYS A 162 6.22 6.12 24.98
C LYS A 162 7.52 5.54 25.56
N ARG A 163 7.55 4.23 25.85
CA ARG A 163 8.73 3.56 26.41
C ARG A 163 9.88 3.43 25.42
N LEU A 164 9.58 3.33 24.13
CA LEU A 164 10.56 3.05 23.08
C LEU A 164 11.02 4.30 22.32
N GLN A 165 10.58 5.51 22.69
CA GLN A 165 10.91 6.74 21.96
C GLN A 165 12.41 6.91 21.71
N GLU A 166 13.23 6.77 22.76
CA GLU A 166 14.70 6.93 22.64
C GLU A 166 15.31 5.87 21.74
N VAL A 167 14.83 4.62 21.83
CA VAL A 167 15.26 3.52 20.96
C VAL A 167 14.88 3.80 19.51
N MET A 168 13.66 4.29 19.25
CA MET A 168 13.20 4.59 17.90
C MET A 168 13.99 5.76 17.29
N ALA A 169 14.30 6.77 18.09
CA ALA A 169 15.15 7.88 17.67
C ALA A 169 16.57 7.41 17.33
N ALA A 170 17.16 6.55 18.16
CA ALA A 170 18.49 5.98 17.94
C ALA A 170 18.53 5.08 16.68
N ASP A 171 17.51 4.25 16.48
CA ASP A 171 17.39 3.39 15.29
C ASP A 171 17.25 4.23 14.02
N LEU A 172 16.40 5.26 14.04
CA LEU A 172 16.23 6.17 12.92
C LEU A 172 17.56 6.89 12.59
N GLU A 173 18.30 7.32 13.60
CA GLU A 173 19.61 7.96 13.44
C GLU A 173 20.66 6.99 12.88
N LEU A 174 20.67 5.74 13.34
CA LEU A 174 21.53 4.68 12.80
C LEU A 174 21.30 4.51 11.30
N LEU A 175 20.03 4.41 10.88
CA LEU A 175 19.68 4.26 9.47
C LEU A 175 20.06 5.51 8.67
N ASN A 176 19.78 6.71 9.16
CA ASN A 176 20.16 7.96 8.47
C ASN A 176 21.67 8.09 8.28
N ARG A 177 22.47 7.64 9.25
CA ARG A 177 23.94 7.68 9.18
C ARG A 177 24.50 6.80 8.07
N HIS A 178 23.92 5.61 7.88
CA HIS A 178 24.46 4.60 6.97
C HIS A 178 23.79 4.57 5.59
N MET A 179 22.52 5.00 5.51
CA MET A 179 21.74 5.04 4.28
C MET A 179 20.77 6.23 4.29
N PRO A 180 21.25 7.45 4.06
CA PRO A 180 20.40 8.64 4.10
C PRO A 180 19.25 8.52 3.10
N ARG A 181 18.02 8.76 3.57
CA ARG A 181 16.81 8.66 2.75
C ARG A 181 16.86 9.67 1.62
N THR A 182 16.74 9.19 0.37
CA THR A 182 16.51 10.07 -0.78
C THR A 182 15.02 10.25 -0.99
N ARG A 183 14.47 11.37 -0.49
CA ARG A 183 13.08 11.75 -0.76
C ARG A 183 12.94 12.15 -2.22
N ARG A 184 12.30 11.32 -3.03
CA ARG A 184 11.98 11.65 -4.42
C ARG A 184 10.54 12.09 -4.51
N SER A 185 10.30 13.21 -5.20
CA SER A 185 8.93 13.60 -5.56
C SER A 185 8.31 12.50 -6.42
N PRO A 186 7.14 11.97 -6.05
CA PRO A 186 6.48 10.97 -6.84
C PRO A 186 6.18 11.49 -8.25
N LYS A 187 6.34 10.64 -9.26
CA LYS A 187 5.89 10.93 -10.62
C LYS A 187 4.42 10.56 -10.71
N ALA A 188 3.55 11.55 -10.56
CA ALA A 188 2.11 11.34 -10.62
C ALA A 188 1.69 10.59 -11.90
N LEU A 189 0.78 9.64 -11.75
CA LEU A 189 0.10 9.00 -12.87
C LEU A 189 -1.03 9.90 -13.36
N PRO A 190 -1.39 9.85 -14.64
CA PRO A 190 -2.55 10.55 -15.16
C PRO A 190 -3.83 10.22 -14.38
N SER A 191 -4.54 11.27 -13.96
CA SER A 191 -5.79 11.18 -13.22
C SER A 191 -6.94 10.65 -14.08
N GLY A 192 -7.96 10.11 -13.42
CA GLY A 192 -9.22 9.74 -14.05
C GLY A 192 -9.61 8.29 -13.79
N GLN A 193 -10.89 8.06 -13.51
CA GLN A 193 -11.44 6.79 -13.02
C GLN A 193 -11.02 5.56 -13.83
N TYR A 194 -10.96 5.66 -15.16
CA TYR A 194 -10.62 4.56 -16.07
C TYR A 194 -9.15 4.59 -16.52
N ALA A 195 -8.40 5.62 -16.14
CA ALA A 195 -7.01 5.79 -16.50
C ALA A 195 -6.09 5.07 -15.50
N TYR A 196 -5.03 4.45 -16.00
CA TYR A 196 -3.96 3.85 -15.18
C TYR A 196 -4.49 2.90 -14.09
N VAL A 197 -5.33 1.95 -14.50
CA VAL A 197 -5.95 0.97 -13.61
C VAL A 197 -5.10 -0.30 -13.58
N PRO A 198 -4.72 -0.83 -12.40
CA PRO A 198 -4.01 -2.10 -12.32
C PRO A 198 -4.81 -3.24 -12.95
N ALA A 199 -4.16 -4.09 -13.75
CA ALA A 199 -4.83 -5.20 -14.41
C ALA A 199 -5.46 -6.18 -13.41
N SER A 200 -4.94 -6.29 -12.18
CA SER A 200 -5.56 -7.11 -11.12
C SER A 200 -7.01 -6.71 -10.81
N MET A 201 -7.37 -5.44 -10.99
CA MET A 201 -8.74 -4.95 -10.79
C MET A 201 -9.72 -5.44 -11.86
N LEU A 202 -9.24 -6.02 -12.97
CA LEU A 202 -10.08 -6.58 -14.03
C LEU A 202 -10.16 -8.12 -13.98
N ARG A 203 -9.61 -8.76 -12.94
CA ARG A 203 -9.62 -10.22 -12.81
C ARG A 203 -11.02 -10.79 -12.64
N THR A 204 -11.89 -10.09 -11.92
CA THR A 204 -13.27 -10.50 -11.65
C THR A 204 -14.23 -9.36 -11.95
N ASP A 205 -15.51 -9.69 -12.21
CA ASP A 205 -16.54 -8.67 -12.45
C ASP A 205 -16.76 -7.80 -11.21
N GLU A 206 -16.61 -8.40 -10.02
CA GLU A 206 -16.68 -7.70 -8.73
C GLU A 206 -15.62 -6.62 -8.59
N LEU A 207 -14.36 -6.93 -8.91
CA LEU A 207 -13.26 -5.97 -8.88
C LEU A 207 -13.43 -4.90 -9.99
N ALA A 208 -13.83 -5.31 -11.19
CA ALA A 208 -14.06 -4.36 -12.29
C ALA A 208 -15.17 -3.35 -11.94
N ALA A 209 -16.18 -3.77 -11.17
CA ALA A 209 -17.25 -2.89 -10.72
C ALA A 209 -16.78 -1.77 -9.76
N PHE A 210 -15.67 -1.97 -9.03
CA PHE A 210 -15.04 -0.88 -8.26
C PHE A 210 -14.52 0.22 -9.18
N VAL A 211 -13.93 -0.17 -10.32
CA VAL A 211 -13.47 0.76 -11.34
C VAL A 211 -14.64 1.50 -11.97
N GLY A 212 -15.63 0.81 -12.54
CA GLY A 212 -16.85 1.44 -13.03
C GLY A 212 -17.54 0.71 -14.18
N PRO A 213 -18.74 1.17 -14.58
CA PRO A 213 -19.54 0.49 -15.60
C PRO A 213 -19.00 0.64 -17.03
N LEU A 214 -18.15 1.63 -17.30
CA LEU A 214 -17.58 1.86 -18.63
C LEU A 214 -16.27 1.07 -18.86
N VAL A 215 -15.93 0.12 -17.99
CA VAL A 215 -14.82 -0.80 -18.27
C VAL A 215 -15.17 -1.63 -19.49
N CYS A 216 -14.29 -1.58 -20.50
CA CYS A 216 -14.45 -2.32 -21.74
C CYS A 216 -14.43 -3.84 -21.45
N PRO A 217 -15.49 -4.60 -21.83
CA PRO A 217 -15.55 -6.04 -21.60
C PRO A 217 -14.37 -6.82 -22.17
N ALA A 218 -13.84 -6.38 -23.32
CA ALA A 218 -12.67 -6.99 -23.94
C ALA A 218 -11.41 -6.88 -23.07
N GLN A 219 -11.28 -5.88 -22.18
CA GLN A 219 -10.16 -5.78 -21.23
C GLN A 219 -10.28 -6.81 -20.10
N ILE A 220 -11.50 -7.02 -19.61
CA ILE A 220 -11.80 -8.02 -18.58
C ILE A 220 -11.48 -9.41 -19.12
N GLU A 221 -11.99 -9.75 -20.30
CA GLU A 221 -11.76 -11.04 -20.94
C GLU A 221 -10.26 -11.30 -21.17
N ARG A 222 -9.53 -10.32 -21.71
CA ARG A 222 -8.08 -10.42 -21.93
C ARG A 222 -7.31 -10.68 -20.64
N THR A 223 -7.66 -9.97 -19.57
CA THR A 223 -7.00 -10.11 -18.26
C THR A 223 -7.21 -11.50 -17.68
N ARG A 224 -8.43 -12.04 -17.81
CA ARG A 224 -8.75 -13.42 -17.39
C ARG A 224 -7.99 -14.45 -18.21
N ASN A 225 -7.96 -14.29 -19.54
CA ASN A 225 -7.35 -15.26 -20.45
C ASN A 225 -5.82 -15.34 -20.34
N ARG A 226 -5.13 -14.24 -19.98
CA ARG A 226 -3.68 -14.27 -19.70
C ARG A 226 -3.29 -15.27 -18.61
N HIS A 227 -4.13 -15.45 -17.58
CA HIS A 227 -3.91 -16.46 -16.54
C HIS A 227 -4.09 -17.90 -17.04
N HIS A 228 -5.03 -18.11 -17.98
CA HIS A 228 -5.27 -19.43 -18.55
C HIS A 228 -4.15 -19.91 -19.48
N VAL A 229 -3.52 -18.99 -20.24
CA VAL A 229 -2.40 -19.33 -21.12
C VAL A 229 -1.18 -19.79 -20.29
N HIS A 230 -0.83 -19.09 -19.21
CA HIS A 230 0.28 -19.50 -18.35
C HIS A 230 0.08 -20.87 -17.68
N ARG A 231 -1.17 -21.26 -17.40
CA ARG A 231 -1.48 -22.56 -16.78
C ARG A 231 -1.45 -23.73 -17.77
N ARG A 232 -1.52 -23.46 -19.09
CA ARG A 232 -1.44 -24.49 -20.13
C ARG A 232 -0.01 -24.89 -20.49
N ASP A 233 0.95 -23.96 -20.39
CA ASP A 233 2.34 -24.23 -20.76
C ASP A 233 3.14 -25.03 -19.72
N SER A 234 2.68 -25.10 -18.47
CA SER A 234 3.37 -25.87 -17.42
C SER A 234 3.11 -27.38 -17.48
N ARG A 235 2.46 -27.90 -18.54
CA ARG A 235 2.19 -29.35 -18.72
C ARG A 235 2.80 -29.95 -20.00
N LEU A 236 3.67 -29.22 -20.72
CA LEU A 236 4.31 -29.71 -21.96
C LEU A 236 5.84 -29.81 -21.85
N ARG A 237 6.38 -30.04 -20.66
CA ARG A 237 7.76 -30.50 -20.47
C ARG A 237 7.80 -31.62 -19.44
N ALA A 238 7.50 -32.83 -19.90
CA ALA A 238 7.90 -34.10 -19.30
C ALA A 238 8.16 -35.08 -20.45
#